data_AF-M1CTI1-F1
#
_entry.id   AF-M1CTI1-F1
#
_cell.length_a   1.000
_cell.length_b   1.000
_cell.length_c   1.000
_cell.angle_alpha   90.00
_cell.angle_beta   90.00
_cell.angle_gamma   90.00
#
_symmetry.space_group_name_H-M   'P 1'
#
loop_
_entity.id
_entity.type
_entity.pdbx_description
1 polymer ?
#
loop_
_entity_poly.entity_id
_entity_poly.type
_entity_poly.pdbx_seq_one_letter_code
_entity_poly.pdbx_strand_id
1 'polypeptide(L)'
;MIDCLNKFQGSVKAQLSESKKHAESIKGEIIIQHTHAKSGLAKPIRIQLYSLNDSSTGKGKLSQEVHLNHGKHIHNKPNGNTCIKYELTFEADRDFGFPGAFVIWNQHKDKFFLQSLSLQVEFKQMVHFECNSWIFPNHLMQKERIFFSNTCYLPSQTPNDLLQLRKQELDTLRGDGTAGRIREWHRAYDYDFYNDLSDRQRGERPILGGSIHYPYPRRGKTENVKGMMFKIDSCIPPDERFSPQKQSEFAKKVIQATLHFVVSQGGSVSREVTNQFKSFNEIKELFSGKKSQGVEEWMIKKLEAHLPKEILKEIGQGIKDYTTKFPMPQLFAGDAGFMNIRFFFF
;
A
#
# COMPACT_ATOMS: atom_id res chain seq x y z
N MET A 1 7.05 73.32 -7.94
CA MET A 1 7.99 72.31 -7.38
C MET A 1 7.26 71.24 -6.56
N ILE A 2 6.35 71.64 -5.66
CA ILE A 2 5.53 70.74 -4.83
C ILE A 2 4.59 69.84 -5.66
N ASP A 3 3.98 70.37 -6.73
CA ASP A 3 3.10 69.57 -7.61
C ASP A 3 3.83 68.49 -8.42
N CYS A 4 5.09 68.73 -8.78
CA CYS A 4 5.93 67.74 -9.45
C CYS A 4 6.28 66.58 -8.50
N LEU A 5 6.58 66.87 -7.24
CA LEU A 5 6.85 65.88 -6.20
C LEU A 5 5.63 65.02 -5.89
N ASN A 6 4.43 65.63 -5.81
CA ASN A 6 3.19 64.90 -5.58
C ASN A 6 2.81 63.99 -6.76
N LYS A 7 3.01 64.44 -8.01
CA LYS A 7 2.83 63.60 -9.20
C LYS A 7 3.84 62.44 -9.25
N PHE A 8 5.09 62.69 -8.86
CA PHE A 8 6.12 61.65 -8.82
C PHE A 8 5.81 60.60 -7.74
N GLN A 9 5.37 61.01 -6.55
CA GLN A 9 4.94 60.09 -5.49
C GLN A 9 3.67 59.30 -5.87
N GLY A 10 2.72 59.92 -6.57
CA GLY A 10 1.54 59.25 -7.12
C GLY A 10 1.90 58.21 -8.18
N SER A 11 2.84 58.54 -9.07
CA SER A 11 3.34 57.63 -10.11
C SER A 11 4.14 56.47 -9.53
N VAL A 12 4.97 56.71 -8.51
CA VAL A 12 5.72 55.65 -7.81
C VAL A 12 4.79 54.75 -7.01
N LYS A 13 3.74 55.29 -6.37
CA LYS A 13 2.69 54.46 -5.73
C LYS A 13 1.87 53.66 -6.74
N ALA A 14 1.56 54.23 -7.91
CA ALA A 14 0.87 53.54 -8.99
C ALA A 14 1.74 52.41 -9.58
N GLN A 15 3.03 52.66 -9.83
CA GLN A 15 4.00 51.65 -10.27
C GLN A 15 4.29 50.58 -9.21
N LEU A 16 4.30 50.93 -7.91
CA LEU A 16 4.37 49.96 -6.80
C LEU A 16 3.07 49.16 -6.66
N SER A 17 1.92 49.70 -7.07
CA SER A 17 0.64 48.99 -7.08
C SER A 17 0.46 48.12 -8.33
N GLU A 18 1.05 48.49 -9.47
CA GLU A 18 1.11 47.67 -10.69
C GLU A 18 2.17 46.56 -10.59
N SER A 19 3.26 46.79 -9.86
CA SER A 19 4.29 45.79 -9.52
C SER A 19 3.81 44.66 -8.58
N LYS A 20 2.65 44.85 -7.92
CA LYS A 20 2.04 43.84 -7.03
C LYS A 20 1.30 42.71 -7.76
N LYS A 21 1.24 42.70 -9.09
CA LYS A 21 0.53 41.69 -9.89
C LYS A 21 1.43 40.69 -10.64
N HIS A 22 2.69 40.52 -10.24
CA HIS A 22 3.49 39.44 -10.81
C HIS A 22 3.34 38.19 -9.95
N ALA A 23 2.49 37.25 -10.41
CA ALA A 23 2.46 35.88 -9.93
C ALA A 23 3.81 35.21 -10.21
N GLU A 24 4.30 34.44 -9.25
CA GLU A 24 5.44 33.57 -9.43
C GLU A 24 5.00 32.17 -9.81
N SER A 25 5.81 31.52 -10.64
CA SER A 25 5.52 30.18 -11.15
C SER A 25 6.33 29.14 -10.38
N ILE A 26 5.65 28.25 -9.65
CA ILE A 26 6.27 27.09 -9.01
C ILE A 26 6.17 25.92 -9.98
N LYS A 27 7.31 25.42 -10.45
CA LYS A 27 7.34 24.27 -11.36
C LYS A 27 7.34 22.98 -10.56
N GLY A 28 6.63 21.97 -11.05
CA GLY A 28 6.46 20.70 -10.37
C GLY A 28 6.60 19.51 -11.31
N GLU A 29 7.03 18.38 -10.74
CA GLU A 29 7.06 17.08 -11.40
C GLU A 29 6.38 16.05 -10.50
N ILE A 30 5.34 15.40 -11.01
CA ILE A 30 4.63 14.33 -10.29
C ILE A 30 4.80 13.00 -11.01
N ILE A 31 4.99 11.94 -10.23
CA ILE A 31 5.20 10.59 -10.73
C ILE A 31 4.05 9.70 -10.28
N ILE A 32 3.35 9.13 -11.27
CA ILE A 32 2.20 8.25 -11.06
C ILE A 32 2.45 6.92 -11.75
N GLN A 33 2.10 5.84 -11.06
CA GLN A 33 2.12 4.49 -11.60
C GLN A 33 0.68 4.02 -11.85
N HIS A 34 0.39 3.64 -13.09
CA HIS A 34 -0.92 3.12 -13.49
C HIS A 34 -0.92 1.59 -13.50
N THR A 35 -1.98 0.98 -12.98
CA THR A 35 -2.18 -0.48 -12.97
C THR A 35 -2.62 -1.04 -14.31
N HIS A 36 -3.21 -0.22 -15.18
CA HIS A 36 -3.67 -0.63 -16.51
C HIS A 36 -3.21 0.34 -17.59
N ALA A 37 -2.61 -0.20 -18.66
CA ALA A 37 -2.06 0.52 -19.80
C ALA A 37 -3.13 1.13 -20.74
N LYS A 38 -4.33 1.46 -20.24
CA LYS A 38 -5.33 2.15 -21.06
C LYS A 38 -5.12 3.66 -20.96
N SER A 39 -4.37 4.11 -21.96
CA SER A 39 -4.18 5.50 -22.35
C SER A 39 -5.53 6.23 -22.47
N GLY A 40 -5.58 7.42 -21.88
CA GLY A 40 -6.69 8.37 -22.02
C GLY A 40 -7.23 8.87 -20.68
N LEU A 41 -6.53 9.79 -20.01
CA LEU A 41 -7.16 10.62 -18.97
C LEU A 41 -8.18 11.55 -19.63
N ALA A 42 -9.40 11.07 -19.84
CA ALA A 42 -10.52 11.91 -20.27
C ALA A 42 -11.09 12.76 -19.12
N LYS A 43 -10.65 12.52 -17.87
CA LYS A 43 -11.02 13.29 -16.67
C LYS A 43 -9.77 13.67 -15.89
N PRO A 44 -9.60 14.93 -15.47
CA PRO A 44 -8.34 15.41 -14.95
C PRO A 44 -8.12 14.97 -13.50
N ILE A 45 -6.87 14.68 -13.15
CA ILE A 45 -6.43 14.65 -11.76
C ILE A 45 -6.16 16.10 -11.37
N ARG A 46 -6.75 16.55 -10.26
CA ARG A 46 -6.63 17.92 -9.76
C ARG A 46 -5.69 17.98 -8.56
N ILE A 47 -4.86 19.02 -8.48
CA ILE A 47 -3.90 19.25 -7.40
C ILE A 47 -3.95 20.71 -6.94
N GLN A 48 -3.81 20.95 -5.63
CA GLN A 48 -3.57 22.27 -5.03
C GLN A 48 -2.52 22.17 -3.93
N LEU A 49 -1.73 23.23 -3.76
CA LEU A 49 -0.71 23.35 -2.71
C LEU A 49 -1.27 24.11 -1.50
N TYR A 50 -0.82 23.72 -0.31
CA TYR A 50 -0.97 24.48 0.92
C TYR A 50 0.37 25.13 1.28
N SER A 51 0.35 26.42 1.58
CA SER A 51 1.54 27.15 1.93
C SER A 51 1.87 27.19 3.42
N LEU A 52 3.09 27.61 3.73
CA LEU A 52 3.61 27.94 5.05
C LEU A 52 3.81 29.46 5.10
N ASN A 53 2.77 30.21 5.48
CA ASN A 53 2.83 31.66 5.58
C ASN A 53 1.95 32.21 6.73
N ASP A 54 2.06 31.57 7.90
CA ASP A 54 1.52 32.02 9.19
C ASP A 54 0.03 32.38 9.18
N SER A 55 -0.78 31.42 8.78
CA SER A 55 -2.24 31.49 8.80
C SER A 55 -2.80 31.41 10.22
N SER A 56 -3.71 32.32 10.53
CA SER A 56 -4.47 32.32 11.80
C SER A 56 -5.47 31.17 11.91
N THR A 57 -5.79 30.48 10.81
CA THR A 57 -6.82 29.43 10.77
C THR A 57 -6.28 28.02 11.07
N GLY A 58 -4.95 27.86 11.11
CA GLY A 58 -4.29 26.56 11.22
C GLY A 58 -4.22 25.77 9.92
N LYS A 59 -4.63 26.38 8.79
CA LYS A 59 -4.46 25.90 7.42
C LYS A 59 -3.76 26.95 6.57
N GLY A 60 -2.70 26.56 5.88
CA GLY A 60 -2.01 27.40 4.91
C GLY A 60 -2.93 27.93 3.80
N LYS A 61 -2.46 28.95 3.08
CA LYS A 61 -3.15 29.46 1.89
C LYS A 61 -3.16 28.38 0.80
N LEU A 62 -4.28 28.21 0.12
CA LEU A 62 -4.42 27.29 -1.01
C LEU A 62 -3.96 27.96 -2.30
N SER A 63 -3.22 27.23 -3.14
CA SER A 63 -2.90 27.67 -4.50
C SER A 63 -4.12 27.59 -5.41
N GLN A 64 -4.01 28.16 -6.61
CA GLN A 64 -4.94 27.81 -7.69
C GLN A 64 -4.86 26.31 -8.01
N GLU A 65 -5.96 25.78 -8.55
CA GLU A 65 -6.04 24.37 -8.96
C GLU A 65 -5.27 24.12 -10.25
N VAL A 66 -4.53 23.01 -10.27
CA VAL A 66 -3.78 22.56 -11.45
C VAL A 66 -4.25 21.17 -11.83
N HIS A 67 -4.44 20.96 -13.13
CA HIS A 67 -4.86 19.70 -13.71
C HIS A 67 -3.68 18.99 -14.38
N LEU A 68 -3.58 17.66 -14.18
CA LEU A 68 -2.59 16.85 -14.87
C LEU A 68 -2.96 16.69 -16.35
N ASN A 69 -2.13 17.28 -17.22
CA ASN A 69 -2.28 17.22 -18.66
C ASN A 69 -1.04 16.54 -19.29
N HIS A 70 -1.25 15.72 -20.33
CA HIS A 70 -0.19 15.17 -21.21
C HIS A 70 1.05 14.58 -20.50
N GLY A 71 0.87 13.51 -19.73
CA GLY A 71 1.97 12.81 -19.08
C GLY A 71 2.89 12.06 -20.06
N LYS A 72 4.18 12.02 -19.74
CA LYS A 72 5.21 11.28 -20.50
C LYS A 72 5.52 9.96 -19.82
N HIS A 73 5.55 8.88 -20.58
CA HIS A 73 6.02 7.59 -20.08
C HIS A 73 7.51 7.68 -19.70
N ILE A 74 7.84 7.19 -18.52
CA ILE A 74 9.24 7.09 -18.08
C ILE A 74 9.67 5.62 -18.10
N HIS A 75 10.88 5.38 -18.61
CA HIS A 75 11.42 4.02 -18.82
C HIS A 75 11.81 3.32 -17.51
N ASN A 76 11.86 4.05 -16.39
CA ASN A 76 12.11 3.46 -15.09
C ASN A 76 10.87 2.69 -14.64
N LYS A 77 10.90 1.37 -14.79
CA LYS A 77 9.86 0.44 -14.36
C LYS A 77 10.30 -0.24 -13.05
N PRO A 78 10.21 0.41 -11.88
CA PRO A 78 10.29 -0.35 -10.64
C PRO A 78 9.19 -1.42 -10.69
N ASN A 79 9.60 -2.70 -10.63
CA ASN A 79 8.72 -3.87 -10.65
C ASN A 79 7.92 -4.10 -11.95
N GLY A 80 8.34 -3.53 -13.09
CA GLY A 80 7.70 -3.76 -14.38
C GLY A 80 6.45 -2.91 -14.67
N ASN A 81 6.06 -2.01 -13.76
CA ASN A 81 4.88 -1.16 -13.91
C ASN A 81 5.21 0.13 -14.68
N THR A 82 4.27 0.57 -15.52
CA THR A 82 4.41 1.80 -16.31
C THR A 82 4.24 3.01 -15.40
N CYS A 83 5.31 3.80 -15.25
CA CYS A 83 5.28 5.08 -14.58
C CYS A 83 5.10 6.20 -15.62
N ILE A 84 4.32 7.21 -15.26
CA ILE A 84 4.05 8.40 -16.05
C ILE A 84 4.48 9.61 -15.23
N LYS A 85 5.32 10.44 -15.84
CA LYS A 85 5.75 11.73 -15.30
C LYS A 85 4.88 12.82 -15.90
N TYR A 86 4.36 13.70 -15.06
CA TYR A 86 3.65 14.90 -15.48
C TYR A 86 4.40 16.13 -14.98
N GLU A 87 4.52 17.12 -15.86
CA GLU A 87 5.07 18.43 -15.54
C GLU A 87 3.90 19.36 -15.18
N LEU A 88 4.07 20.14 -14.12
CA LEU A 88 3.07 21.03 -13.55
C LEU A 88 3.65 22.42 -13.37
N THR A 89 2.81 23.44 -13.48
CA THR A 89 3.16 24.81 -13.12
C THR A 89 2.04 25.36 -12.26
N PHE A 90 2.36 25.78 -11.05
CA PHE A 90 1.43 26.46 -10.15
C PHE A 90 1.69 27.96 -10.24
N GLU A 91 0.65 28.73 -10.50
CA GLU A 91 0.67 30.18 -10.32
C GLU A 91 0.39 30.49 -8.85
N ALA A 92 1.35 31.15 -8.21
CA ALA A 92 1.30 31.51 -6.81
C ALA A 92 1.59 33.00 -6.65
N ASP A 93 0.89 33.65 -5.73
CA ASP A 93 1.22 35.01 -5.34
C ASP A 93 2.62 35.05 -4.69
N ARG A 94 3.33 36.17 -4.78
CA ARG A 94 4.66 36.33 -4.11
C ARG A 94 4.59 36.09 -2.60
N ASP A 95 3.44 36.33 -1.99
CA ASP A 95 3.19 36.09 -0.57
C ASP A 95 2.69 34.65 -0.30
N PHE A 96 2.71 33.75 -1.28
CA PHE A 96 2.25 32.38 -1.06
C PHE A 96 3.13 31.71 -0.01
N GLY A 97 4.45 31.92 -0.05
CA GLY A 97 5.39 31.29 0.85
C GLY A 97 5.74 29.85 0.42
N PHE A 98 6.30 29.07 1.35
CA PHE A 98 6.79 27.71 1.04
C PHE A 98 5.65 26.69 0.96
N PRO A 99 5.58 25.81 -0.05
CA PRO A 99 4.58 24.74 -0.08
C PRO A 99 4.91 23.67 0.97
N GLY A 100 4.02 23.46 1.95
CA GLY A 100 4.20 22.50 3.04
C GLY A 100 3.36 21.23 2.92
N ALA A 101 2.25 21.30 2.18
CA ALA A 101 1.38 20.17 1.88
C ALA A 101 0.74 20.34 0.50
N PHE A 102 0.16 19.29 -0.05
CA PHE A 102 -0.73 19.39 -1.21
C PHE A 102 -1.90 18.45 -1.06
N VAL A 103 -2.99 18.77 -1.76
CA VAL A 103 -4.18 17.96 -1.88
C VAL A 103 -4.38 17.52 -3.31
N ILE A 104 -4.85 16.29 -3.48
CA ILE A 104 -5.07 15.66 -4.78
C ILE A 104 -6.44 15.01 -4.84
N TRP A 105 -7.08 15.17 -6.00
CA TRP A 105 -8.37 14.59 -6.32
C TRP A 105 -8.27 13.75 -7.59
N ASN A 106 -8.79 12.53 -7.50
CA ASN A 106 -8.90 11.63 -8.63
C ASN A 106 -10.32 11.68 -9.21
N GLN A 107 -10.52 12.51 -10.23
CA GLN A 107 -11.79 12.55 -10.96
C GLN A 107 -11.91 11.43 -12.02
N HIS A 108 -10.87 10.60 -12.17
CA HIS A 108 -10.87 9.43 -13.04
C HIS A 108 -11.65 8.26 -12.41
N LYS A 109 -12.04 7.28 -13.23
CA LYS A 109 -12.76 6.08 -12.78
C LYS A 109 -11.85 5.04 -12.13
N ASP A 110 -10.59 5.02 -12.53
CA ASP A 110 -9.61 4.06 -12.05
C ASP A 110 -8.73 4.67 -10.94
N LYS A 111 -8.35 3.83 -9.98
CA LYS A 111 -7.33 4.16 -8.98
C LYS A 111 -5.95 4.20 -9.64
N PHE A 112 -5.04 4.98 -9.06
CA PHE A 112 -3.63 5.00 -9.44
C PHE A 112 -2.74 5.01 -8.20
N PHE A 113 -1.46 4.67 -8.36
CA PHE A 113 -0.48 4.74 -7.29
C PHE A 113 0.36 6.01 -7.44
N LEU A 114 0.28 6.90 -6.45
CA LEU A 114 1.04 8.14 -6.42
C LEU A 114 2.38 7.89 -5.74
N GLN A 115 3.49 8.05 -6.48
CA GLN A 115 4.82 7.86 -5.92
C GLN A 115 5.31 9.12 -5.21
N SER A 116 5.37 10.24 -5.94
CA SER A 116 5.94 11.48 -5.41
C SER A 116 5.51 12.72 -6.17
N LEU A 117 5.65 13.87 -5.52
CA LEU A 117 5.65 15.20 -6.13
C LEU A 117 6.96 15.91 -5.75
N SER A 118 7.58 16.57 -6.72
CA SER A 118 8.76 17.41 -6.51
C SER A 118 8.48 18.81 -7.05
N LEU A 119 8.69 19.84 -6.24
CA LEU A 119 8.47 21.24 -6.62
C LEU A 119 9.78 22.00 -6.59
N GLN A 120 10.01 22.80 -7.62
CA GLN A 120 11.09 23.78 -7.67
C GLN A 120 10.50 25.15 -7.32
N VAL A 121 10.90 25.69 -6.18
CA VAL A 121 10.47 27.00 -5.67
C VAL A 121 11.56 28.06 -5.89
N GLU A 122 11.36 29.26 -5.34
CA GLU A 122 12.32 30.37 -5.38
C GLU A 122 13.75 29.93 -5.02
N PHE A 123 14.74 30.61 -5.60
CA PHE A 123 16.17 30.29 -5.45
C PHE A 123 16.55 28.85 -5.81
N LYS A 124 15.73 28.17 -6.64
CA LYS A 124 15.92 26.76 -7.06
C LYS A 124 15.93 25.76 -5.90
N GLN A 125 15.34 26.12 -4.76
CA GLN A 125 15.15 25.14 -3.69
C GLN A 125 14.12 24.10 -4.13
N MET A 126 14.35 22.84 -3.77
CA MET A 126 13.48 21.72 -4.09
C MET A 126 12.69 21.30 -2.87
N VAL A 127 11.36 21.20 -3.02
CA VAL A 127 10.48 20.62 -2.01
C VAL A 127 10.01 19.26 -2.51
N HIS A 128 10.21 18.22 -1.72
CA HIS A 128 9.86 16.86 -2.10
C HIS A 128 8.72 16.32 -1.21
N PHE A 129 7.80 15.60 -1.84
CA PHE A 129 6.68 14.93 -1.19
C PHE A 129 6.76 13.44 -1.53
N GLU A 130 7.12 12.64 -0.55
CA GLU A 130 7.15 11.18 -0.67
C GLU A 130 5.76 10.62 -0.32
N CYS A 131 5.03 10.14 -1.33
CA CYS A 131 3.61 9.84 -1.21
C CYS A 131 3.34 8.34 -1.04
N ASN A 132 3.90 7.52 -1.94
CA ASN A 132 3.80 6.06 -1.97
C ASN A 132 2.43 5.50 -1.54
N SER A 133 1.35 5.98 -2.17
CA SER A 133 -0.01 5.65 -1.75
C SER A 133 -1.00 5.54 -2.90
N TRP A 134 -2.00 4.68 -2.74
CA TRP A 134 -3.11 4.50 -3.69
C TRP A 134 -4.13 5.64 -3.60
N ILE A 135 -4.42 6.27 -4.74
CA ILE A 135 -5.46 7.30 -4.87
C ILE A 135 -6.68 6.72 -5.57
N PHE A 136 -7.76 6.54 -4.82
CA PHE A 136 -9.04 6.05 -5.33
C PHE A 136 -9.88 7.18 -5.93
N PRO A 137 -10.82 6.85 -6.85
CA PRO A 137 -11.77 7.80 -7.42
C PRO A 137 -12.54 8.60 -6.35
N ASN A 138 -12.77 9.89 -6.61
CA ASN A 138 -13.42 10.79 -5.67
C ASN A 138 -14.79 10.32 -5.19
N HIS A 139 -15.59 9.68 -6.06
CA HIS A 139 -16.92 9.21 -5.69
C HIS A 139 -16.92 8.08 -4.63
N LEU A 140 -15.76 7.46 -4.38
CA LEU A 140 -15.57 6.47 -3.32
C LEU A 140 -15.01 7.09 -2.03
N MET A 141 -14.28 8.20 -2.16
CA MET A 141 -13.56 8.84 -1.07
C MET A 141 -14.44 9.89 -0.39
N GLN A 142 -14.50 9.87 0.95
CA GLN A 142 -15.27 10.87 1.71
C GLN A 142 -14.57 12.24 1.74
N LYS A 143 -13.25 12.27 1.58
CA LYS A 143 -12.40 13.47 1.62
C LYS A 143 -11.29 13.38 0.58
N GLU A 144 -10.75 14.54 0.23
CA GLU A 144 -9.53 14.67 -0.56
C GLU A 144 -8.33 13.98 0.10
N ARG A 145 -7.35 13.60 -0.72
CA ARG A 145 -6.09 13.03 -0.21
C ARG A 145 -5.10 14.16 -0.02
N ILE A 146 -4.55 14.25 1.18
CA ILE A 146 -3.51 15.20 1.54
C ILE A 146 -2.15 14.50 1.69
N PHE A 147 -1.09 15.18 1.29
CA PHE A 147 0.29 14.75 1.44
C PHE A 147 1.13 15.91 1.96
N PHE A 148 2.08 15.61 2.84
CA PHE A 148 2.98 16.60 3.45
C PHE A 148 4.36 16.52 2.81
N SER A 149 5.12 17.62 2.85
CA SER A 149 6.52 17.59 2.42
C SER A 149 7.32 16.64 3.33
N ASN A 150 8.47 16.18 2.85
CA ASN A 150 9.36 15.29 3.60
C ASN A 150 10.09 15.97 4.77
N THR A 151 9.66 17.17 5.17
CA THR A 151 10.22 17.86 6.34
C THR A 151 9.60 17.29 7.62
N CYS A 152 10.47 16.85 8.54
CA CYS A 152 10.04 16.19 9.77
C CYS A 152 9.80 17.19 10.90
N TYR A 153 8.62 17.12 11.53
CA TYR A 153 8.26 17.96 12.69
C TYR A 153 7.71 17.11 13.85
N LEU A 154 8.21 17.37 15.06
CA LEU A 154 7.50 16.98 16.28
C LEU A 154 6.13 17.68 16.34
N PRO A 155 5.15 17.15 17.10
CA PRO A 155 3.85 17.81 17.26
C PRO A 155 3.97 19.28 17.72
N SER A 156 4.89 19.58 18.64
CA SER A 156 5.15 20.94 19.15
C SER A 156 5.90 21.85 18.18
N GLN A 157 6.49 21.29 17.12
CA GLN A 157 7.26 22.01 16.10
C GLN A 157 6.51 22.11 14.76
N THR A 158 5.30 21.56 14.69
CA THR A 158 4.52 21.60 13.44
C THR A 158 4.14 23.05 13.13
N PRO A 159 4.45 23.57 11.93
CA PRO A 159 4.06 24.93 11.56
C PRO A 159 2.56 25.15 11.74
N ASN A 160 2.17 26.35 12.19
CA ASN A 160 0.77 26.69 12.46
C ASN A 160 -0.15 26.35 11.27
N ASP A 161 0.31 26.66 10.05
CA ASP A 161 -0.36 26.38 8.78
C ASP A 161 -0.69 24.90 8.51
N LEU A 162 -0.01 23.98 9.18
CA LEU A 162 -0.19 22.53 9.02
C LEU A 162 -0.89 21.87 10.20
N LEU A 163 -1.11 22.58 11.31
CA LEU A 163 -1.67 21.99 12.54
C LEU A 163 -3.04 21.37 12.31
N GLN A 164 -3.96 22.12 11.67
CA GLN A 164 -5.31 21.62 11.44
C GLN A 164 -5.32 20.49 10.41
N LEU A 165 -4.48 20.59 9.37
CA LEU A 165 -4.32 19.57 8.34
C LEU A 165 -3.79 18.25 8.92
N ARG A 166 -2.75 18.32 9.77
CA ARG A 166 -2.18 17.17 10.48
C ARG A 166 -3.22 16.50 11.36
N LYS A 167 -3.99 17.29 12.12
CA LYS A 167 -5.07 16.76 12.97
C LYS A 167 -6.16 16.07 12.14
N GLN A 168 -6.60 16.70 11.05
CA GLN A 168 -7.65 16.17 10.18
C GLN A 168 -7.25 14.86 9.48
N GLU A 169 -6.00 14.73 9.03
CA GLU A 169 -5.51 13.46 8.47
C GLU A 169 -5.43 12.38 9.56
N LEU A 170 -4.93 12.70 10.75
CA LEU A 170 -4.91 11.73 11.87
C LEU A 170 -6.31 11.25 12.27
N ASP A 171 -7.30 12.15 12.34
CA ASP A 171 -8.67 11.78 12.64
C ASP A 171 -9.28 10.91 11.53
N THR A 172 -8.93 11.18 10.27
CA THR A 172 -9.34 10.36 9.11
C THR A 172 -8.72 8.97 9.15
N LEU A 173 -7.44 8.86 9.55
CA LEU A 173 -6.73 7.59 9.71
C LEU A 173 -7.19 6.78 10.93
N ARG A 174 -7.75 7.41 11.97
CA ARG A 174 -8.39 6.67 13.08
C ARG A 174 -9.77 6.14 12.70
N GLY A 175 -10.47 6.84 11.81
CA GLY A 175 -11.85 6.53 11.46
C GLY A 175 -12.83 6.85 12.59
N ASP A 176 -14.10 6.45 12.41
CA ASP A 176 -15.20 6.75 13.34
C ASP A 176 -15.43 5.65 14.39
N GLY A 177 -14.59 4.61 14.42
CA GLY A 177 -14.71 3.46 15.32
C GLY A 177 -15.95 2.58 15.08
N THR A 178 -16.79 2.88 14.07
CA THR A 178 -18.05 2.16 13.86
C THR A 178 -17.83 0.77 13.26
N ALA A 179 -18.79 -0.13 13.52
CA ALA A 179 -18.84 -1.51 13.01
C ALA A 179 -19.29 -1.57 11.53
N GLY A 180 -18.95 -0.55 10.75
CA GLY A 180 -19.28 -0.46 9.33
C GLY A 180 -18.48 -1.45 8.49
N ARG A 181 -18.97 -1.71 7.28
CA ARG A 181 -18.24 -2.51 6.30
C ARG A 181 -16.93 -1.81 5.89
N ILE A 182 -15.79 -2.45 6.10
CA ILE A 182 -14.46 -1.99 5.68
C ILE A 182 -14.35 -2.23 4.18
N ARG A 183 -14.27 -1.14 3.42
CA ARG A 183 -14.20 -1.19 1.96
C ARG A 183 -12.76 -1.14 1.49
N GLU A 184 -12.54 -1.57 0.24
CA GLU A 184 -11.21 -1.67 -0.36
C GLU A 184 -10.43 -0.33 -0.32
N TRP A 185 -11.10 0.82 -0.32
CA TRP A 185 -10.48 2.14 -0.32
C TRP A 185 -10.34 2.79 1.07
N HIS A 186 -10.85 2.16 2.14
CA HIS A 186 -10.72 2.70 3.48
C HIS A 186 -9.27 2.61 3.98
N ARG A 187 -8.77 3.71 4.57
CA ARG A 187 -7.42 3.85 5.14
C ARG A 187 -7.45 3.99 6.67
N ALA A 188 -8.56 3.62 7.30
CA ALA A 188 -8.68 3.71 8.76
C ALA A 188 -7.93 2.55 9.43
N TYR A 189 -7.21 2.86 10.50
CA TYR A 189 -6.46 1.94 11.35
C TYR A 189 -7.13 1.93 12.72
N ASP A 190 -7.68 0.78 13.09
CA ASP A 190 -8.35 0.56 14.36
C ASP A 190 -7.99 -0.84 14.89
N TYR A 191 -8.29 -1.09 16.16
CA TYR A 191 -7.92 -2.31 16.87
C TYR A 191 -9.10 -3.25 17.08
N ASP A 192 -8.83 -4.55 17.05
CA ASP A 192 -9.80 -5.58 17.43
C ASP A 192 -9.10 -6.76 18.13
N PHE A 193 -9.90 -7.62 18.73
CA PHE A 193 -9.46 -8.88 19.34
C PHE A 193 -9.38 -9.99 18.29
N TYR A 194 -8.70 -11.10 18.62
CA TYR A 194 -8.75 -12.30 17.80
C TYR A 194 -10.04 -13.09 18.08
N ASN A 195 -11.16 -12.55 17.61
CA ASN A 195 -12.51 -13.12 17.64
C ASN A 195 -12.91 -13.76 16.29
N ASP A 196 -12.01 -13.72 15.31
CA ASP A 196 -12.19 -14.07 13.91
C ASP A 196 -11.58 -15.44 13.55
N LEU A 197 -10.98 -16.13 14.52
CA LEU A 197 -10.34 -17.45 14.34
C LEU A 197 -11.33 -18.63 14.38
N SER A 198 -12.57 -18.40 14.83
CA SER A 198 -13.59 -19.43 14.92
C SER A 198 -14.15 -19.82 13.56
N ASP A 199 -14.40 -21.11 13.35
CA ASP A 199 -14.99 -21.66 12.12
C ASP A 199 -16.24 -22.47 12.48
N ARG A 200 -17.37 -22.15 11.84
CA ARG A 200 -18.66 -22.81 12.08
C ARG A 200 -18.61 -24.33 11.84
N GLN A 201 -17.71 -24.80 10.97
CA GLN A 201 -17.59 -26.22 10.66
C GLN A 201 -16.63 -26.97 11.61
N ARG A 202 -15.69 -26.26 12.25
CA ARG A 202 -14.61 -26.87 13.05
C ARG A 202 -14.72 -26.60 14.55
N GLY A 203 -15.76 -25.88 14.97
CA GLY A 203 -16.03 -25.55 16.37
C GLY A 203 -15.65 -24.12 16.74
N GLU A 204 -16.21 -23.66 17.86
CA GLU A 204 -15.95 -22.33 18.40
C GLU A 204 -14.59 -22.29 19.12
N ARG A 205 -13.83 -21.23 18.87
CA ARG A 205 -12.54 -20.95 19.53
C ARG A 205 -12.72 -19.79 20.53
N PRO A 206 -12.00 -19.80 21.67
CA PRO A 206 -12.02 -18.68 22.59
C PRO A 206 -11.48 -17.41 21.92
N ILE A 207 -12.01 -16.26 22.33
CA ILE A 207 -11.51 -14.95 21.90
C ILE A 207 -10.18 -14.68 22.60
N LEU A 208 -9.14 -14.30 21.83
CA LEU A 208 -7.85 -13.92 22.39
C LEU A 208 -7.73 -12.39 22.51
N GLY A 209 -7.47 -11.91 23.71
CA GLY A 209 -7.37 -10.50 24.09
C GLY A 209 -8.62 -9.97 24.82
N GLY A 210 -8.43 -8.98 25.69
CA GLY A 210 -9.53 -8.30 26.42
C GLY A 210 -10.00 -9.01 27.68
N SER A 211 -9.50 -10.22 27.93
CA SER A 211 -9.73 -10.99 29.14
C SER A 211 -8.41 -11.29 29.85
N ILE A 212 -8.46 -11.38 31.18
CA ILE A 212 -7.33 -11.84 32.00
C ILE A 212 -6.98 -13.31 31.74
N HIS A 213 -7.95 -14.12 31.29
CA HIS A 213 -7.76 -15.55 31.04
C HIS A 213 -7.07 -15.82 29.70
N TYR A 214 -7.24 -14.92 28.74
CA TYR A 214 -6.65 -15.01 27.41
C TYR A 214 -6.04 -13.66 27.01
N PRO A 215 -4.99 -13.18 27.70
CA PRO A 215 -4.32 -11.95 27.32
C PRO A 215 -3.62 -12.14 25.97
N TYR A 216 -3.83 -11.21 25.05
CA TYR A 216 -3.23 -11.28 23.72
C TYR A 216 -3.13 -9.88 23.09
N PRO A 217 -2.11 -9.62 22.24
CA PRO A 217 -2.04 -8.40 21.44
C PRO A 217 -3.31 -8.17 20.62
N ARG A 218 -3.62 -6.91 20.34
CA ARG A 218 -4.70 -6.54 19.40
C ARG A 218 -4.23 -6.79 17.97
N ARG A 219 -5.18 -7.08 17.09
CA ARG A 219 -4.98 -7.07 15.64
C ARG A 219 -5.56 -5.79 15.03
N GLY A 220 -5.23 -5.55 13.77
CA GLY A 220 -5.98 -4.58 12.95
C GLY A 220 -7.44 -5.03 12.84
N LYS A 221 -8.36 -4.09 13.04
CA LYS A 221 -9.80 -4.32 12.90
C LYS A 221 -10.12 -4.68 11.46
N THR A 222 -10.91 -5.72 11.29
CA THR A 222 -11.34 -6.24 9.99
C THR A 222 -12.85 -6.48 10.04
N GLU A 223 -13.50 -6.62 8.89
CA GLU A 223 -14.82 -7.22 8.89
C GLU A 223 -14.72 -8.67 9.38
N ASN A 224 -15.64 -9.09 10.25
CA ASN A 224 -15.77 -10.47 10.72
C ASN A 224 -16.24 -11.40 9.58
N VAL A 225 -15.45 -11.52 8.51
CA VAL A 225 -15.67 -12.45 7.41
C VAL A 225 -15.11 -13.81 7.83
N LYS A 226 -15.90 -14.56 8.60
CA LYS A 226 -15.57 -15.92 9.02
C LYS A 226 -15.30 -16.80 7.78
N GLY A 227 -14.16 -17.47 7.74
CA GLY A 227 -13.93 -18.62 6.88
C GLY A 227 -13.27 -18.41 5.51
N MET A 228 -12.64 -17.26 5.21
CA MET A 228 -11.95 -17.10 3.92
C MET A 228 -10.54 -16.52 4.09
N MET A 229 -9.55 -17.42 4.19
CA MET A 229 -8.11 -17.12 4.33
C MET A 229 -7.54 -16.17 3.25
N PHE A 230 -8.25 -16.01 2.12
CA PHE A 230 -7.81 -15.25 0.96
C PHE A 230 -8.56 -13.93 0.73
N LYS A 231 -9.52 -13.58 1.59
CA LYS A 231 -10.21 -12.28 1.51
C LYS A 231 -9.56 -11.21 2.40
N ILE A 232 -8.49 -11.57 3.11
CA ILE A 232 -7.77 -10.75 4.08
C ILE A 232 -7.29 -9.43 3.45
N ASP A 233 -6.83 -9.45 2.19
CA ASP A 233 -6.32 -8.26 1.52
C ASP A 233 -7.35 -7.14 1.42
N SER A 234 -8.64 -7.47 1.25
CA SER A 234 -9.69 -6.45 1.12
C SER A 234 -9.99 -5.67 2.41
N CYS A 235 -9.62 -6.22 3.57
CA CYS A 235 -9.89 -5.64 4.89
C CYS A 235 -8.70 -4.86 5.49
N ILE A 236 -7.56 -4.88 4.81
CA ILE A 236 -6.35 -4.14 5.21
C ILE A 236 -6.33 -2.81 4.45
N PRO A 237 -5.90 -1.69 5.06
CA PRO A 237 -5.70 -0.43 4.35
C PRO A 237 -4.89 -0.60 3.03
N PRO A 238 -5.29 0.05 1.92
CA PRO A 238 -4.70 -0.16 0.60
C PRO A 238 -3.18 -0.11 0.54
N ASP A 239 -2.59 0.79 1.34
CA ASP A 239 -1.16 1.08 1.32
C ASP A 239 -0.32 0.03 2.07
N GLU A 240 -0.95 -0.82 2.91
CA GLU A 240 -0.31 -1.92 3.64
C GLU A 240 -0.38 -3.26 2.90
N ARG A 241 -1.13 -3.31 1.79
CA ARG A 241 -1.32 -4.54 1.02
C ARG A 241 -0.05 -4.91 0.27
N PHE A 242 0.11 -6.20 0.01
CA PHE A 242 1.16 -6.65 -0.89
C PHE A 242 1.02 -6.05 -2.28
N SER A 243 2.16 -5.77 -2.92
CA SER A 243 2.17 -5.54 -4.35
C SER A 243 1.69 -6.79 -5.08
N PRO A 244 1.13 -6.68 -6.30
CA PRO A 244 0.68 -7.83 -7.08
C PRO A 244 1.74 -8.92 -7.23
N GLN A 245 3.01 -8.52 -7.42
CA GLN A 245 4.13 -9.47 -7.52
C GLN A 245 4.32 -10.26 -6.22
N LYS A 246 4.36 -9.57 -5.07
CA LYS A 246 4.56 -10.20 -3.76
C LYS A 246 3.36 -11.04 -3.34
N GLN A 247 2.14 -10.63 -3.71
CA GLN A 247 0.93 -11.40 -3.49
C GLN A 247 0.97 -12.72 -4.28
N SER A 248 1.37 -12.67 -5.55
CA SER A 248 1.57 -13.86 -6.38
C SER A 248 2.65 -14.79 -5.81
N GLU A 249 3.79 -14.23 -5.36
CA GLU A 249 4.84 -15.02 -4.69
C GLU A 249 4.35 -15.67 -3.39
N PHE A 250 3.59 -14.95 -2.59
CA PHE A 250 3.00 -15.47 -1.35
C PHE A 250 2.03 -16.62 -1.65
N ALA A 251 1.12 -16.43 -2.61
CA ALA A 251 0.17 -17.46 -3.03
C ALA A 251 0.90 -18.73 -3.53
N LYS A 252 1.96 -18.55 -4.34
CA LYS A 252 2.82 -19.65 -4.80
C LYS A 252 3.40 -20.44 -3.63
N LYS A 253 3.96 -19.75 -2.62
CA LYS A 253 4.55 -20.38 -1.44
C LYS A 253 3.53 -21.14 -0.59
N VAL A 254 2.32 -20.60 -0.40
CA VAL A 254 1.24 -21.27 0.33
C VAL A 254 0.84 -22.60 -0.34
N ILE A 255 0.78 -22.60 -1.67
CA ILE A 255 0.45 -23.82 -2.42
C ILE A 255 1.56 -24.84 -2.35
N GLN A 256 2.82 -24.40 -2.54
CA GLN A 256 3.98 -25.28 -2.39
C GLN A 256 3.96 -25.97 -1.02
N ALA A 257 3.70 -25.21 0.06
CA ALA A 257 3.59 -25.76 1.42
C ALA A 257 2.42 -26.75 1.58
N THR A 258 1.25 -26.42 1.01
CA THR A 258 0.06 -27.28 1.08
C THR A 258 0.27 -28.60 0.32
N LEU A 259 0.88 -28.54 -0.87
CA LEU A 259 1.23 -29.70 -1.67
C LEU A 259 2.14 -30.66 -0.87
N HIS A 260 3.13 -30.13 -0.16
CA HIS A 260 4.04 -30.94 0.65
C HIS A 260 3.35 -31.66 1.81
N PHE A 261 2.49 -30.96 2.55
CA PHE A 261 1.74 -31.58 3.64
C PHE A 261 0.90 -32.76 3.13
N VAL A 262 0.24 -32.61 1.99
CA VAL A 262 -0.61 -33.65 1.44
C VAL A 262 0.19 -34.78 0.77
N VAL A 263 1.29 -34.51 0.04
CA VAL A 263 2.19 -35.56 -0.50
C VAL A 263 2.79 -36.40 0.63
N SER A 264 3.15 -35.78 1.75
CA SER A 264 3.67 -36.50 2.92
C SER A 264 2.64 -37.44 3.57
N GLN A 265 1.35 -37.18 3.39
CA GLN A 265 0.27 -38.07 3.80
C GLN A 265 -0.17 -39.04 2.69
N GLY A 266 0.08 -38.69 1.42
CA GLY A 266 -0.32 -39.42 0.22
C GLY A 266 0.71 -40.42 -0.30
N GLY A 267 1.78 -40.69 0.46
CA GLY A 267 2.76 -41.75 0.18
C GLY A 267 2.21 -43.18 0.25
N SER A 268 0.98 -43.43 -0.22
CA SER A 268 0.45 -44.74 -0.59
C SER A 268 -0.98 -44.62 -1.15
N VAL A 269 -1.13 -44.26 -2.42
CA VAL A 269 -2.38 -44.57 -3.18
C VAL A 269 -2.49 -46.08 -3.46
N SER A 270 -1.46 -46.87 -3.13
CA SER A 270 -1.56 -48.32 -3.05
C SER A 270 -0.85 -48.81 -1.80
N ARG A 271 -1.60 -48.92 -0.70
CA ARG A 271 -1.42 -49.89 0.40
C ARG A 271 -2.41 -49.55 1.50
N GLU A 272 -3.03 -50.58 2.07
CA GLU A 272 -3.66 -50.53 3.40
C GLU A 272 -2.74 -49.75 4.34
N VAL A 273 -3.18 -48.55 4.73
CA VAL A 273 -2.31 -47.52 5.29
C VAL A 273 -2.08 -47.79 6.77
N THR A 274 -0.91 -48.30 7.13
CA THR A 274 -0.32 -47.92 8.42
C THR A 274 0.05 -46.43 8.30
N ASN A 275 -0.70 -45.54 8.95
CA ASN A 275 -0.54 -44.06 8.94
C ASN A 275 0.78 -43.57 9.59
N GLN A 276 1.88 -44.32 9.46
CA GLN A 276 3.12 -44.11 10.19
C GLN A 276 4.32 -44.31 9.25
N PHE A 277 5.31 -43.42 9.35
CA PHE A 277 6.61 -43.62 8.71
C PHE A 277 7.31 -44.83 9.34
N LYS A 278 7.84 -45.73 8.52
CA LYS A 278 8.57 -46.92 8.96
C LYS A 278 10.06 -46.66 9.13
N SER A 279 10.59 -45.55 8.62
CA SER A 279 11.99 -45.15 8.81
C SER A 279 12.25 -43.65 8.59
N PHE A 280 13.37 -43.14 9.12
CA PHE A 280 13.84 -41.78 8.83
C PHE A 280 14.16 -41.57 7.34
N ASN A 281 14.51 -42.64 6.62
CA ASN A 281 14.73 -42.57 5.18
C ASN A 281 13.44 -42.22 4.43
N GLU A 282 12.27 -42.73 4.86
CA GLU A 282 10.98 -42.36 4.25
C GLU A 282 10.69 -40.85 4.41
N ILE A 283 11.05 -40.27 5.57
CA ILE A 283 10.94 -38.82 5.81
C ILE A 283 11.90 -38.04 4.90
N LYS A 284 13.13 -38.54 4.70
CA LYS A 284 14.13 -37.95 3.80
C LYS A 284 13.71 -38.04 2.33
N GLU A 285 13.01 -39.11 1.95
CA GLU A 285 12.52 -39.30 0.58
C GLU A 285 11.46 -38.26 0.16
N LEU A 286 10.75 -37.65 1.11
CA LEU A 286 9.84 -36.51 0.86
C LEU A 286 10.54 -35.31 0.21
N PHE A 287 11.85 -35.17 0.41
CA PHE A 287 12.68 -34.10 -0.16
C PHE A 287 13.54 -34.58 -1.34
N SER A 288 13.53 -35.88 -1.65
CA SER A 288 14.43 -36.52 -2.63
C SER A 288 13.89 -36.52 -4.07
N GLY A 289 12.65 -36.08 -4.29
CA GLY A 289 12.09 -35.80 -5.62
C GLY A 289 11.57 -37.01 -6.42
N LYS A 290 11.30 -38.16 -5.79
CA LYS A 290 10.63 -39.30 -6.45
C LYS A 290 9.15 -38.94 -6.69
N LYS A 291 8.76 -38.76 -7.95
CA LYS A 291 7.43 -38.32 -8.38
C LYS A 291 6.44 -39.49 -8.37
N SER A 292 5.29 -39.32 -7.70
CA SER A 292 4.11 -40.16 -7.94
C SER A 292 3.07 -39.35 -8.71
N GLN A 293 3.01 -39.52 -10.04
CA GLN A 293 2.15 -38.73 -10.94
C GLN A 293 0.66 -38.71 -10.55
N GLY A 294 0.11 -39.81 -10.02
CA GLY A 294 -1.31 -39.88 -9.63
C GLY A 294 -1.67 -39.02 -8.40
N VAL A 295 -0.68 -38.66 -7.59
CA VAL A 295 -0.83 -37.87 -6.36
C VAL A 295 -0.88 -36.37 -6.70
N GLU A 296 -0.15 -35.93 -7.72
CA GLU A 296 -0.17 -34.55 -8.23
C GLU A 296 -1.53 -34.18 -8.86
N GLU A 297 -2.10 -35.06 -9.69
CA GLU A 297 -3.34 -34.78 -10.43
C GLU A 297 -4.58 -34.72 -9.52
N TRP A 298 -4.67 -35.61 -8.52
CA TRP A 298 -5.72 -35.54 -7.49
C TRP A 298 -5.62 -34.26 -6.64
N MET A 299 -4.40 -33.79 -6.37
CA MET A 299 -4.17 -32.58 -5.56
C MET A 299 -4.48 -31.29 -6.29
N ILE A 300 -4.16 -31.18 -7.58
CA ILE A 300 -4.58 -30.02 -8.39
C ILE A 300 -6.10 -29.87 -8.33
N LYS A 301 -6.84 -30.98 -8.52
CA LYS A 301 -8.32 -30.97 -8.40
C LYS A 301 -8.81 -30.56 -7.00
N LYS A 302 -8.12 -30.96 -5.93
CA LYS A 302 -8.48 -30.58 -4.56
C LYS A 302 -8.17 -29.11 -4.24
N LEU A 303 -7.07 -28.58 -4.77
CA LEU A 303 -6.73 -27.16 -4.68
C LEU A 303 -7.72 -26.30 -5.48
N GLU A 304 -8.09 -26.74 -6.69
CA GLU A 304 -9.11 -26.08 -7.51
C GLU A 304 -10.48 -26.02 -6.83
N ALA A 305 -10.83 -27.03 -6.02
CA ALA A 305 -12.10 -27.09 -5.30
C ALA A 305 -12.16 -26.14 -4.07
N HIS A 306 -11.03 -25.75 -3.49
CA HIS A 306 -10.97 -24.99 -2.23
C HIS A 306 -10.35 -23.59 -2.35
N LEU A 307 -9.69 -23.28 -3.46
CA LEU A 307 -9.09 -21.96 -3.70
C LEU A 307 -10.03 -21.05 -4.50
N PRO A 308 -10.03 -19.73 -4.21
CA PRO A 308 -10.70 -18.75 -5.07
C PRO A 308 -10.19 -18.80 -6.51
N LYS A 309 -11.10 -18.59 -7.47
CA LYS A 309 -10.80 -18.66 -8.91
C LYS A 309 -9.76 -17.62 -9.36
N GLU A 310 -9.68 -16.49 -8.66
CA GLU A 310 -8.75 -15.41 -8.92
C GLU A 310 -7.31 -15.85 -8.66
N ILE A 311 -7.10 -16.54 -7.54
CA ILE A 311 -5.82 -17.15 -7.17
C ILE A 311 -5.49 -18.25 -8.19
N LEU A 312 -6.42 -19.16 -8.48
CA LEU A 312 -6.22 -20.21 -9.49
C LEU A 312 -5.85 -19.66 -10.87
N LYS A 313 -6.38 -18.50 -11.27
CA LYS A 313 -6.07 -17.86 -12.56
C LYS A 313 -4.65 -17.30 -12.60
N GLU A 314 -4.15 -16.71 -11.52
CA GLU A 314 -2.74 -16.30 -11.40
C GLU A 314 -1.79 -17.51 -11.39
N ILE A 315 -2.27 -18.65 -10.89
CA ILE A 315 -1.51 -19.89 -10.73
C ILE A 315 -1.51 -20.73 -12.00
N GLY A 316 -2.60 -20.76 -12.77
CA GLY A 316 -2.81 -21.65 -13.91
C GLY A 316 -1.68 -21.63 -14.94
N GLN A 317 -0.97 -20.50 -15.07
CA GLN A 317 0.21 -20.37 -15.94
C GLN A 317 1.48 -21.03 -15.36
N GLY A 318 1.57 -21.20 -14.05
CA GLY A 318 2.69 -21.80 -13.34
C GLY A 318 2.48 -23.23 -12.85
N ILE A 319 1.29 -23.85 -13.00
CA ILE A 319 0.94 -25.19 -12.45
C ILE A 319 1.99 -26.27 -12.82
N LYS A 320 2.62 -26.16 -13.98
CA LYS A 320 3.69 -27.07 -14.42
C LYS A 320 5.01 -26.91 -13.65
N ASP A 321 5.29 -25.72 -13.10
CA ASP A 321 6.53 -25.40 -12.38
C ASP A 321 6.45 -25.71 -10.86
N TYR A 322 5.26 -25.99 -10.30
CA TYR A 322 5.09 -26.32 -8.87
C TYR A 322 5.66 -27.69 -8.48
N THR A 323 6.17 -28.45 -9.45
CA THR A 323 6.95 -29.68 -9.21
C THR A 323 8.38 -29.38 -8.72
N THR A 324 8.68 -28.11 -8.41
CA THR A 324 9.96 -27.68 -7.86
C THR A 324 10.12 -28.16 -6.41
N LYS A 325 11.01 -29.16 -6.30
CA LYS A 325 11.63 -29.69 -5.08
C LYS A 325 11.80 -28.60 -4.01
N PHE A 326 11.31 -28.84 -2.79
CA PHE A 326 11.80 -28.05 -1.67
C PHE A 326 13.30 -28.34 -1.48
N PRO A 327 14.09 -27.32 -1.12
CA PRO A 327 15.49 -27.55 -0.77
C PRO A 327 15.54 -28.53 0.41
N MET A 328 16.48 -29.48 0.33
CA MET A 328 16.80 -30.35 1.45
C MET A 328 17.04 -29.47 2.69
N PRO A 329 16.28 -29.65 3.79
CA PRO A 329 16.49 -28.86 4.99
C PRO A 329 17.95 -28.95 5.43
N GLN A 330 18.54 -27.82 5.80
CA GLN A 330 19.94 -27.75 6.23
C GLN A 330 20.22 -28.68 7.40
N LEU A 331 19.20 -28.99 8.20
CA LEU A 331 19.21 -29.96 9.28
C LEU A 331 19.65 -31.38 8.86
N PHE A 332 19.44 -31.75 7.60
CA PHE A 332 19.82 -33.06 7.05
C PHE A 332 21.19 -33.06 6.34
N ALA A 333 21.92 -31.93 6.35
CA ALA A 333 23.26 -31.86 5.80
C ALA A 333 24.30 -32.33 6.83
N GLY A 334 25.11 -33.33 6.50
CA GLY A 334 26.20 -33.88 7.34
C GLY A 334 25.95 -35.29 7.91
N ASP A 335 27.00 -35.93 8.42
CA ASP A 335 27.03 -37.38 8.74
C ASP A 335 26.35 -37.79 10.07
N ALA A 336 26.03 -36.84 10.96
CA ALA A 336 25.37 -37.11 12.25
C ALA A 336 24.15 -36.24 12.58
N GLY A 337 23.88 -35.21 11.77
CA GLY A 337 22.67 -34.35 11.77
C GLY A 337 21.99 -34.06 13.12
N PHE A 338 20.66 -33.90 13.06
CA PHE A 338 19.76 -33.70 14.20
C PHE A 338 19.67 -34.87 15.19
N MET A 339 20.30 -36.01 14.90
CA MET A 339 20.32 -37.18 15.81
C MET A 339 21.51 -37.16 16.77
N ASN A 340 22.47 -36.23 16.58
CA ASN A 340 23.54 -36.01 17.53
C ASN A 340 23.02 -35.26 18.75
N ILE A 341 23.29 -35.79 19.95
CA ILE A 341 22.87 -35.17 21.22
C ILE A 341 23.32 -33.71 21.33
N ARG A 342 24.49 -33.35 20.77
CA ARG A 342 25.00 -31.97 20.77
C ARG A 342 24.10 -30.97 20.05
N PHE A 343 23.20 -31.41 19.18
CA PHE A 343 22.23 -30.55 18.51
C PHE A 343 21.18 -29.96 19.47
N PHE A 344 20.87 -30.65 20.57
CA PHE A 344 19.79 -30.26 21.50
C PHE A 344 20.26 -29.51 22.75
N PHE A 345 21.58 -29.41 22.97
CA PHE A 345 22.18 -28.81 24.17
C PHE A 345 22.76 -27.41 23.91
N PHE A 346 22.39 -26.76 22.80
CA PHE A 346 22.71 -25.35 22.53
C PHE A 346 21.48 -24.45 22.69
#